data_AF-A0A8T5QG10-F1
#
_entry.id   AF-A0A8T5QG10-F1
#
_cell.length_a   1.000
_cell.length_b   1.000
_cell.length_c   1.000
_cell.angle_alpha   90.00
_cell.angle_beta   90.00
_cell.angle_gamma   90.00
#
_symmetry.space_group_name_H-M   'P 1'
#
loop_
_entity.id
_entity.type
_entity.pdbx_description
1 polymer ?
#
loop_
_entity_poly.entity_id
_entity_poly.type
_entity_poly.pdbx_seq_one_letter_code
_entity_poly.pdbx_strand_id
1 'polypeptide(L)'
;MTYFLNVKEKSDLKAIYRKLSLAYHPDKGGELKKMQAINEEYNMLKNNFGIFPKDLRKVKIGNFVFVNKSLCIVFKVEEKLFYAKSFNTGRVAMFEKDTGYGLFNFKIRAYVEQK
;
A
#
# COMPACT_ATOMS: atom_id res chain seq x y z
N MET A 1 -0.34 5.54 1.68
CA MET A 1 -1.79 5.45 1.40
C MET A 1 -2.47 6.31 2.45
N THR A 2 -3.30 7.26 2.05
CA THR A 2 -3.99 8.17 2.97
C THR A 2 -5.47 7.81 3.05
N TYR A 3 -6.09 7.50 1.91
CA TYR A 3 -7.54 7.27 1.84
C TYR A 3 -7.94 5.79 1.87
N PHE A 4 -7.04 4.89 1.46
CA PHE A 4 -7.35 3.47 1.26
C PHE A 4 -6.75 2.56 2.35
N LEU A 5 -7.11 2.75 3.62
CA LEU A 5 -6.39 2.11 4.73
C LEU A 5 -6.67 0.61 4.92
N ASN A 6 -7.85 0.11 4.55
CA ASN A 6 -8.32 -1.25 4.87
C ASN A 6 -8.71 -2.06 3.64
N VAL A 7 -7.94 -1.94 2.55
CA VAL A 7 -8.15 -2.72 1.33
C VAL A 7 -7.52 -4.11 1.51
N LYS A 8 -8.34 -5.17 1.53
CA LYS A 8 -7.85 -6.56 1.54
C LYS A 8 -7.89 -7.17 0.15
N GLU A 9 -8.88 -6.79 -0.65
CA GLU A 9 -9.08 -7.27 -2.01
C GLU A 9 -9.33 -6.14 -3.02
N LYS A 10 -9.24 -6.45 -4.32
CA LYS A 10 -9.52 -5.48 -5.40
C LYS A 10 -10.97 -4.99 -5.37
N SER A 11 -11.90 -5.81 -4.91
CA SER A 11 -13.31 -5.48 -4.68
C SER A 11 -13.45 -4.35 -3.65
N ASP A 12 -12.74 -4.44 -2.52
CA ASP A 12 -12.70 -3.42 -1.47
C ASP A 12 -12.21 -2.08 -2.02
N LEU A 13 -11.16 -2.11 -2.83
CA LEU A 13 -10.58 -0.91 -3.44
C LEU A 13 -11.63 -0.13 -4.24
N LYS A 14 -12.38 -0.84 -5.10
CA LYS A 14 -13.45 -0.24 -5.91
C LYS A 14 -14.62 0.24 -5.06
N ALA A 15 -14.99 -0.51 -4.03
CA ALA A 15 -16.09 -0.14 -3.13
C ALA A 15 -15.76 1.12 -2.31
N ILE A 16 -14.56 1.19 -1.74
CA ILE A 16 -14.08 2.36 -0.98
C ILE A 16 -13.97 3.57 -1.90
N TYR A 17 -13.43 3.40 -3.12
CA TYR A 17 -13.33 4.49 -4.09
C TYR A 17 -14.70 5.07 -4.44
N ARG A 18 -15.71 4.22 -4.70
CA ARG A 18 -17.09 4.68 -4.98
C ARG A 18 -17.66 5.50 -3.81
N LYS A 19 -17.46 5.04 -2.57
CA LYS A 19 -17.91 5.77 -1.37
C LYS A 19 -17.22 7.13 -1.24
N LEU A 20 -15.90 7.17 -1.38
CA LEU A 20 -15.11 8.40 -1.31
C LEU A 20 -15.45 9.37 -2.44
N SER A 21 -15.59 8.87 -3.66
CA SER A 21 -15.95 9.68 -4.82
C SER A 21 -17.31 10.34 -4.63
N LEU A 22 -18.32 9.61 -4.14
CA LEU A 22 -19.63 10.20 -3.85
C LEU A 22 -19.60 11.27 -2.75
N ALA A 23 -18.73 11.11 -1.76
CA ALA A 23 -18.60 12.05 -0.64
C ALA A 23 -17.81 13.32 -0.99
N TYR A 24 -16.79 13.21 -1.85
CA TYR A 24 -15.88 14.31 -2.18
C TYR A 24 -16.02 14.83 -3.61
N HIS A 25 -17.04 14.39 -4.37
CA HIS A 25 -17.25 14.88 -5.73
C HIS A 25 -17.47 16.40 -5.75
N PRO A 26 -16.76 17.17 -6.59
CA PRO A 26 -16.92 18.62 -6.66
C PRO A 26 -18.37 19.03 -6.99
N ASP A 27 -19.03 18.34 -7.91
CA ASP A 27 -20.44 18.60 -8.27
C ASP A 27 -21.44 18.35 -7.11
N LYS A 28 -20.99 17.71 -6.02
CA LYS A 28 -21.78 17.48 -4.80
C LYS A 28 -21.31 18.35 -3.63
N GLY A 29 -20.56 19.41 -3.89
CA GLY A 29 -20.00 20.31 -2.87
C GLY A 29 -18.73 19.78 -2.20
N GLY A 30 -18.10 18.75 -2.77
CA GLY A 30 -16.84 18.19 -2.30
C GLY A 30 -15.61 19.00 -2.71
N GLU A 31 -14.48 18.74 -2.06
CA GLU A 31 -13.24 19.46 -2.32
C GLU A 31 -12.46 18.83 -3.49
N LEU A 32 -12.24 19.61 -4.57
CA LEU A 32 -11.54 19.16 -5.78
C LEU A 32 -10.16 18.56 -5.48
N LYS A 33 -9.37 19.21 -4.62
CA LYS A 33 -8.02 18.74 -4.24
C LYS A 33 -8.06 17.35 -3.58
N LYS A 34 -9.04 17.09 -2.71
CA LYS A 34 -9.23 15.78 -2.08
C LYS A 34 -9.64 14.74 -3.12
N MET A 35 -10.57 15.08 -4.02
CA MET A 35 -11.00 14.17 -5.08
C MET A 35 -9.84 13.79 -6.01
N GLN A 36 -8.97 14.75 -6.38
CA GLN A 36 -7.76 14.50 -7.15
C GLN A 36 -6.82 13.54 -6.44
N ALA A 37 -6.52 13.78 -5.15
CA ALA A 37 -5.67 12.89 -4.37
C ALA A 37 -6.25 11.47 -4.22
N ILE A 38 -7.57 11.34 -4.05
CA ILE A 38 -8.27 10.05 -4.03
C ILE A 38 -8.13 9.32 -5.38
N ASN A 39 -8.29 10.03 -6.50
CA ASN A 39 -8.14 9.48 -7.84
C ASN A 39 -6.72 8.97 -8.10
N GLU A 40 -5.72 9.76 -7.73
CA GLU A 40 -4.31 9.39 -7.87
C GLU A 40 -3.98 8.13 -7.07
N GLU A 41 -4.33 8.11 -5.78
CA GLU A 41 -4.08 6.95 -4.92
C GLU A 41 -4.82 5.70 -5.41
N TYR A 42 -6.08 5.85 -5.86
CA TYR A 42 -6.86 4.76 -6.44
C TYR A 42 -6.20 4.19 -7.69
N ASN A 43 -5.75 5.04 -8.62
CA ASN A 43 -5.09 4.61 -9.84
C ASN A 43 -3.78 3.88 -9.55
N MET A 44 -2.98 4.38 -8.60
CA MET A 44 -1.77 3.70 -8.14
C MET A 44 -2.07 2.30 -7.60
N LEU A 45 -3.07 2.18 -6.73
CA LEU A 45 -3.47 0.89 -6.16
C LEU A 45 -4.03 -0.03 -7.24
N LYS A 46 -4.95 0.45 -8.08
CA LYS A 46 -5.58 -0.34 -9.15
C LYS A 46 -4.54 -1.02 -10.05
N ASN A 47 -3.44 -0.33 -10.34
CA ASN A 47 -2.37 -0.85 -11.21
C ASN A 47 -1.40 -1.80 -10.50
N ASN A 48 -1.20 -1.65 -9.19
CA ASN A 48 -0.14 -2.34 -8.44
C ASN A 48 -0.66 -3.39 -7.44
N PHE A 49 -1.96 -3.41 -7.15
CA PHE A 49 -2.57 -4.21 -6.09
C PHE A 49 -2.38 -5.71 -6.34
N GLY A 50 -1.75 -6.38 -5.38
CA GLY A 50 -1.50 -7.81 -5.44
C GLY A 50 -0.31 -8.22 -6.30
N ILE A 51 0.42 -7.27 -6.88
CA ILE A 51 1.61 -7.55 -7.68
C ILE A 51 2.82 -7.69 -6.76
N PHE A 52 3.56 -8.79 -6.89
CA PHE A 52 4.86 -8.94 -6.28
C PHE A 52 5.92 -8.24 -7.15
N PRO A 53 6.73 -7.33 -6.59
CA PRO A 53 7.76 -6.67 -7.37
C PRO A 53 8.92 -7.64 -7.65
N LYS A 54 9.67 -7.41 -8.72
CA LYS A 54 10.86 -8.22 -9.04
C LYS A 54 11.97 -8.12 -7.98
N ASP A 55 12.04 -6.97 -7.31
CA ASP A 55 13.06 -6.65 -6.32
C ASP A 55 12.54 -5.60 -5.33
N LEU A 56 13.08 -5.60 -4.10
CA LEU A 56 12.68 -4.66 -3.05
C LEU A 56 12.98 -3.20 -3.39
N ARG A 57 13.99 -2.92 -4.24
CA ARG A 57 14.27 -1.56 -4.71
C ARG A 57 13.19 -1.01 -5.64
N LYS A 58 12.41 -1.89 -6.26
CA LYS A 58 11.37 -1.57 -7.26
C LYS A 58 9.95 -1.62 -6.69
N VAL A 59 9.81 -1.71 -5.37
CA VAL A 59 8.49 -1.71 -4.71
C VAL A 59 7.70 -0.45 -5.03
N LYS A 60 6.40 -0.63 -5.27
CA LYS A 60 5.42 0.44 -5.43
C LYS A 60 4.28 0.25 -4.42
N ILE A 61 3.60 1.35 -4.10
CA ILE A 61 2.39 1.30 -3.26
C ILE A 61 1.39 0.33 -3.89
N GLY A 62 0.81 -0.55 -3.07
CA GLY A 62 -0.10 -1.60 -3.50
C GLY A 62 0.56 -2.95 -3.81
N ASN A 63 1.88 -2.99 -4.00
CA ASN A 63 2.58 -4.26 -4.19
C ASN A 63 2.50 -5.14 -2.95
N PHE A 64 2.57 -6.45 -3.17
CA PHE A 64 2.63 -7.43 -2.10
C PHE A 64 4.09 -7.81 -1.83
N VAL A 65 4.38 -8.02 -0.55
CA VAL A 65 5.66 -8.51 -0.04
C VAL A 65 5.40 -9.48 1.10
N PHE A 66 6.32 -10.39 1.36
CA PHE A 66 6.30 -11.22 2.54
C PHE A 66 7.16 -10.57 3.64
N VAL A 67 6.67 -10.58 4.87
CA VAL A 67 7.46 -10.26 6.06
C VAL A 67 7.42 -11.47 6.98
N ASN A 68 8.54 -12.15 7.17
CA ASN A 68 8.61 -13.41 7.94
C ASN A 68 7.45 -14.37 7.62
N LYS A 69 7.27 -14.70 6.32
CA LYS A 69 6.20 -15.57 5.78
C LYS A 69 4.77 -15.01 5.84
N SER A 70 4.54 -13.85 6.45
CA SER A 70 3.24 -13.20 6.46
C SER A 70 3.08 -12.29 5.24
N LEU A 71 1.92 -12.36 4.57
CA LEU A 71 1.61 -11.48 3.46
C LEU A 71 1.33 -10.06 3.95
N CYS A 72 1.96 -9.09 3.28
CA CYS A 72 1.84 -7.67 3.59
C CYS A 72 1.65 -6.87 2.30
N ILE A 73 1.02 -5.70 2.43
CA ILE A 73 0.88 -4.72 1.35
C ILE A 73 1.82 -3.55 1.58
N VAL A 74 2.51 -3.12 0.53
CA VAL A 74 3.33 -1.91 0.54
C VAL A 74 2.40 -0.69 0.62
N PHE A 75 2.45 0.00 1.74
CA PHE A 75 1.56 1.10 2.11
C PHE A 75 2.15 2.49 1.80
N LYS A 76 3.48 2.62 1.87
CA LYS A 76 4.22 3.86 1.57
C LYS A 76 5.59 3.47 1.03
N VAL A 77 6.12 4.27 0.11
CA VAL A 77 7.47 4.11 -0.45
C VAL A 77 8.18 5.44 -0.36
N GLU A 78 9.42 5.41 0.11
CA GLU A 78 10.36 6.53 0.13
C GLU A 78 11.59 6.17 -0.71
N GLU A 79 12.62 7.00 -0.74
CA GLU A 79 13.81 6.77 -1.57
C GLU A 79 14.49 5.43 -1.22
N LYS A 80 14.89 5.26 0.04
CA LYS A 80 15.62 4.08 0.55
C LYS A 80 14.75 3.09 1.35
N LEU A 81 13.52 3.48 1.66
CA LEU A 81 12.65 2.76 2.59
C LEU A 81 11.30 2.45 1.94
N PHE A 82 10.62 1.45 2.48
CA PHE A 82 9.20 1.25 2.25
C PHE A 82 8.52 0.77 3.54
N TYR A 83 7.21 0.95 3.57
CA TYR A 83 6.37 0.58 4.70
C TYR A 83 5.45 -0.55 4.25
N ALA A 84 5.42 -1.64 4.99
CA ALA A 84 4.52 -2.75 4.72
C ALA A 84 3.50 -2.90 5.86
N LYS A 85 2.22 -3.02 5.51
CA LYS A 85 1.13 -3.28 6.43
C LYS A 85 0.75 -4.75 6.37
N SER A 86 0.72 -5.41 7.53
CA SER A 86 0.31 -6.81 7.65
C SER A 86 -1.18 -6.97 7.38
N PHE A 87 -1.56 -7.94 6.52
CA PHE A 87 -2.97 -8.31 6.35
C PHE A 87 -3.56 -8.99 7.60
N ASN A 88 -2.74 -9.69 8.37
CA ASN A 88 -3.16 -10.44 9.55
C ASN A 88 -3.38 -9.54 10.77
N THR A 89 -2.45 -8.61 11.02
CA THR A 89 -2.45 -7.81 12.27
C THR A 89 -2.78 -6.34 12.05
N GLY A 90 -2.80 -5.87 10.80
CA GLY A 90 -2.95 -4.44 10.49
C GLY A 90 -1.75 -3.57 10.90
N ARG A 91 -0.73 -4.14 11.55
CA ARG A 91 0.48 -3.41 11.96
C ARG A 91 1.31 -3.00 10.75
N VAL A 92 1.96 -1.85 10.86
CA VAL A 92 2.87 -1.31 9.85
C VAL A 92 4.29 -1.39 10.36
N ALA A 93 5.21 -1.79 9.48
CA ALA A 93 6.65 -1.78 9.75
C ALA A 93 7.42 -1.16 8.59
N MET A 94 8.60 -0.63 8.88
CA MET A 94 9.50 0.04 7.94
C MET A 94 10.64 -0.87 7.56
N PHE A 95 10.96 -0.95 6.28
CA PHE A 95 11.99 -1.83 5.74
C PHE A 95 12.92 -1.06 4.81
N GLU A 96 14.21 -1.33 4.93
CA GLU A 96 15.20 -0.83 3.99
C GLU A 96 15.11 -1.62 2.67
N LYS A 97 15.15 -0.91 1.54
CA LYS A 97 14.98 -1.51 0.20
C LYS A 97 16.13 -2.42 -0.22
N ASP A 98 17.35 -2.17 0.26
CA ASP A 98 18.53 -2.90 -0.19
C ASP A 98 18.66 -4.26 0.48
N THR A 99 18.45 -4.32 1.79
CA THR A 99 18.60 -5.55 2.57
C THR A 99 17.26 -6.22 2.89
N GLY A 100 16.17 -5.44 2.92
CA GLY A 100 14.84 -5.86 3.36
C GLY A 100 14.66 -5.90 4.89
N TYR A 101 15.67 -5.56 5.69
CA TYR A 101 15.54 -5.60 7.16
C TYR A 101 14.63 -4.50 7.69
N GLY A 102 13.93 -4.82 8.78
CA GLY A 102 13.13 -3.85 9.52
C GLY A 102 14.02 -2.80 10.20
N LEU A 103 13.75 -1.51 9.98
CA LEU A 103 14.60 -0.41 10.45
C LEU A 103 14.71 -0.36 11.99
N PHE A 104 13.62 -0.68 12.70
CA PHE A 104 13.55 -0.65 14.16
C PHE A 104 13.44 -2.05 14.78
N ASN A 105 13.49 -3.09 13.94
CA ASN A 105 13.39 -4.47 14.39
C ASN A 105 14.08 -5.39 13.38
N PHE A 106 15.35 -5.68 13.61
CA PHE A 106 16.15 -6.55 12.74
C PHE A 106 15.69 -8.02 12.74
N LYS A 107 14.75 -8.41 13.61
CA LYS A 107 14.15 -9.76 13.60
C LYS A 107 13.11 -9.93 12.50
N ILE A 108 12.65 -8.85 11.89
CA ILE A 108 11.73 -8.89 10.75
C ILE A 108 12.48 -8.53 9.47
N ARG A 109 12.19 -9.28 8.41
CA ARG A 109 12.75 -9.03 7.09
C ARG A 109 11.68 -9.22 6.02
N ALA A 110 11.69 -8.32 5.06
CA ALA A 110 10.81 -8.33 3.91
C ALA A 110 11.46 -9.07 2.73
N TYR A 111 10.62 -9.73 1.92
CA TYR A 111 11.02 -10.49 0.75
C TYR A 111 9.98 -10.36 -0.36
N VAL A 112 10.42 -10.39 -1.62
CA VAL A 112 9.53 -10.38 -2.80
C VAL A 112 8.97 -11.77 -3.12
N GLU A 113 9.71 -12.82 -2.78
CA GLU A 113 9.33 -14.22 -2.93
C GLU A 113 9.20 -14.85 -1.54
N GLN A 114 8.35 -15.86 -1.43
CA GLN A 114 8.18 -16.60 -0.18
C GLN A 114 9.45 -17.45 0.05
N LYS A 115 10.21 -17.12 1.10
CA LYS A 115 11.33 -17.92 1.60
C LYS A 115 10.93 -18.69 2.86
#